data_AF-A0A1M4WT26-F1
#
_entry.id   AF-A0A1M4WT26-F1
#
_cell.length_a   1.000
_cell.length_b   1.000
_cell.length_c   1.000
_cell.angle_alpha   90.00
_cell.angle_beta   90.00
_cell.angle_gamma   90.00
#
_symmetry.space_group_name_H-M   'P 1'
#
loop_
_entity.id
_entity.type
_entity.pdbx_description
1 polymer ?
#
loop_
_entity_poly.entity_id
_entity_poly.type
_entity_poly.pdbx_seq_one_letter_code
_entity_poly.pdbx_strand_id
1 'polypeptide(L)'
;MYFSHSKSLYGEIEDSKVYDFINKHFSGNVISPNRYLGELTDKSDYAKIASNADHIFVWSESNHAELTKGCYMELDAFVTGDIAVNAILIEVFGDTIGLRKIVTIHEHDEPTQYNYYGWVESLSLITSKLDT
;
A
#
# COMPACT_ATOMS: atom_id res chain seq x y z
N MET A 1 1.68 -8.90 -8.11
CA MET A 1 1.71 -8.10 -6.86
C MET A 1 1.30 -6.67 -7.15
N TYR A 2 0.75 -5.97 -6.17
CA TYR A 2 0.31 -4.58 -6.28
C TYR A 2 0.95 -3.71 -5.20
N PHE A 3 1.49 -2.56 -5.57
CA PHE A 3 2.08 -1.61 -4.63
C PHE A 3 1.30 -0.29 -4.66
N SER A 4 0.46 -0.13 -3.64
CA SER A 4 -0.37 1.04 -3.40
C SER A 4 0.34 2.02 -2.48
N HIS A 5 0.39 3.27 -2.91
CA HIS A 5 0.80 4.40 -2.08
C HIS A 5 0.20 5.66 -2.67
N SER A 6 0.11 6.72 -1.87
CA SER A 6 -0.44 7.98 -2.36
C SER A 6 0.53 8.67 -3.32
N LYS A 7 -0.06 9.44 -4.24
CA LYS A 7 0.66 10.17 -5.28
C LYS A 7 1.66 11.19 -4.71
N SER A 8 1.43 11.71 -3.51
CA SER A 8 2.37 12.64 -2.85
C SER A 8 3.72 12.01 -2.54
N LEU A 9 3.79 10.69 -2.37
CA LEU A 9 5.05 9.97 -2.15
C LEU A 9 5.77 9.62 -3.46
N TYR A 10 5.11 9.73 -4.62
CA TYR A 10 5.70 9.32 -5.88
C TYR A 10 6.86 10.22 -6.29
N GLY A 11 7.99 9.59 -6.66
CA GLY A 11 9.20 10.29 -7.09
C GLY A 11 10.14 10.69 -5.96
N GLU A 12 9.76 10.48 -4.70
CA GLU A 12 10.66 10.61 -3.55
C GLU A 12 11.72 9.49 -3.56
N ILE A 13 12.86 9.74 -2.91
CA ILE A 13 13.96 8.75 -2.88
C ILE A 13 13.54 7.45 -2.17
N GLU A 14 12.68 7.56 -1.16
CA GLU A 14 12.11 6.44 -0.45
C GLU A 14 11.18 5.59 -1.33
N ASP A 15 10.44 6.18 -2.27
CA ASP A 15 9.55 5.43 -3.17
C ASP A 15 10.29 4.40 -4.01
N SER A 16 11.43 4.80 -4.60
CA SER A 16 12.25 3.87 -5.36
C SER A 16 12.86 2.79 -4.48
N LYS A 17 13.30 3.14 -3.27
CA LYS A 17 13.83 2.15 -2.32
C LYS A 17 12.78 1.13 -1.88
N VAL A 18 11.55 1.58 -1.61
CA VAL A 18 10.46 0.67 -1.25
C VAL A 18 10.09 -0.22 -2.43
N TYR A 19 9.96 0.35 -3.63
CA TYR A 19 9.68 -0.42 -4.84
C TYR A 19 10.77 -1.48 -5.13
N ASP A 20 12.04 -1.10 -5.03
CA ASP A 20 13.17 -2.01 -5.24
C ASP A 20 13.24 -3.08 -4.14
N PHE A 21 12.97 -2.71 -2.89
CA PHE A 21 12.86 -3.67 -1.78
C PHE A 21 11.80 -4.73 -2.08
N ILE A 22 10.60 -4.32 -2.53
CA ILE A 22 9.54 -5.28 -2.87
C ILE A 22 10.00 -6.22 -4.00
N ASN A 23 10.55 -5.67 -5.09
CA ASN A 23 11.01 -6.48 -6.23
C ASN A 23 12.16 -7.44 -5.87
N LYS A 24 13.03 -7.04 -4.93
CA LYS A 24 14.15 -7.88 -4.47
C LYS A 24 13.69 -9.03 -3.57
N HIS A 25 12.73 -8.77 -2.70
CA HIS A 25 12.35 -9.71 -1.64
C HIS A 25 11.11 -10.55 -1.94
N PHE A 26 10.31 -10.15 -2.94
CA PHE A 26 9.11 -10.87 -3.34
C PHE A 26 9.18 -11.19 -4.84
N SER A 27 8.89 -12.44 -5.20
CA SER A 27 8.96 -12.89 -6.60
C SER A 27 7.67 -12.56 -7.35
N GLY A 28 7.80 -11.92 -8.51
CA GLY A 28 6.70 -11.64 -9.43
C GLY A 28 6.70 -10.20 -9.95
N ASN A 29 5.72 -9.88 -10.78
CA ASN A 29 5.58 -8.53 -11.32
C ASN A 29 4.87 -7.63 -10.30
N VAL A 30 5.48 -6.49 -9.98
CA VAL A 30 4.90 -5.44 -9.12
C VAL A 30 4.25 -4.39 -10.01
N ILE A 31 2.94 -4.19 -9.87
CA ILE A 31 2.24 -3.06 -10.47
C ILE A 31 2.20 -1.94 -9.43
N SER A 32 2.72 -0.76 -9.77
CA SER A 32 2.62 0.46 -8.96
C SER A 32 1.89 1.53 -9.77
N PRO A 33 0.63 1.86 -9.44
CA PRO A 33 -0.17 2.83 -10.19
C PRO A 33 0.54 4.15 -10.49
N ASN A 34 1.31 4.65 -9.51
CA ASN A 34 2.03 5.91 -9.65
C ASN A 34 3.18 5.83 -10.68
N ARG A 35 3.74 4.64 -10.94
CA ARG A 35 4.76 4.41 -11.97
C ARG A 35 4.16 4.19 -13.37
N TYR A 36 2.90 3.80 -13.44
CA TYR A 36 2.13 3.61 -14.69
C TYR A 36 1.11 4.74 -14.92
N LEU A 37 1.34 5.93 -14.33
CA LEU A 37 0.43 7.09 -14.44
C LEU A 37 0.19 7.44 -15.92
N GLY A 38 -1.04 7.23 -16.38
CA GLY A 38 -1.49 7.56 -17.74
C GLY A 38 -1.63 6.37 -18.68
N GLU A 39 -1.23 5.16 -18.28
CA GLU A 39 -1.54 3.93 -19.05
C GLU A 39 -2.95 3.39 -18.74
N LEU A 40 -3.52 3.84 -17.61
CA LEU A 40 -4.85 3.44 -17.14
C LEU A 40 -5.77 4.66 -17.13
N THR A 41 -6.85 4.56 -17.91
CA THR A 41 -7.78 5.66 -18.22
C THR A 41 -8.81 5.95 -17.14
N ASP A 42 -9.11 5.00 -16.25
CA ASP A 42 -10.10 5.16 -15.18
C ASP A 42 -9.54 4.75 -13.80
N LYS A 43 -9.91 5.48 -12.74
CA LYS A 43 -9.60 5.12 -11.35
C LYS A 43 -10.22 3.80 -10.92
N SER A 44 -11.35 3.44 -11.52
CA SER A 44 -11.99 2.13 -11.30
C SER A 44 -11.11 0.97 -11.78
N ASP A 45 -10.21 1.21 -12.73
CA ASP A 45 -9.25 0.21 -13.21
C ASP A 45 -8.24 -0.14 -12.12
N TYR A 46 -7.77 0.81 -11.31
CA TYR A 46 -6.77 0.55 -10.28
C TYR A 46 -7.28 -0.39 -9.18
N ALA A 47 -8.50 -0.15 -8.68
CA ALA A 47 -9.12 -1.02 -7.68
C ALA A 47 -9.39 -2.42 -8.24
N LYS A 48 -9.82 -2.52 -9.50
CA LYS A 48 -9.99 -3.80 -10.20
C LYS A 48 -8.67 -4.53 -10.44
N ILE A 49 -7.59 -3.82 -10.73
CA ILE A 49 -6.26 -4.43 -10.87
C ILE A 49 -5.78 -4.93 -9.51
N ALA A 50 -5.97 -4.13 -8.46
CA ALA A 50 -5.66 -4.52 -7.09
C ALA A 50 -6.41 -5.81 -6.71
N SER A 51 -7.72 -5.92 -6.99
CA SER A 51 -8.51 -7.12 -6.66
C SER A 51 -8.05 -8.41 -7.35
N ASN A 52 -7.23 -8.32 -8.39
CA ASN A 52 -6.68 -9.47 -9.12
C ASN A 52 -5.23 -9.80 -8.73
N ALA A 53 -4.63 -9.05 -7.81
CA ALA A 53 -3.26 -9.28 -7.39
C ALA A 53 -3.18 -10.45 -6.38
N ASP A 54 -2.05 -11.16 -6.37
CA ASP A 54 -1.80 -12.19 -5.35
C ASP A 54 -1.43 -11.59 -3.97
N HIS A 55 -0.80 -10.41 -4.00
CA HIS A 55 -0.39 -9.62 -2.84
C HIS A 55 -0.65 -8.14 -3.09
N ILE A 56 -1.04 -7.44 -2.03
CA ILE A 56 -1.08 -5.98 -2.00
C ILE A 56 -0.17 -5.45 -0.90
N PHE A 57 0.68 -4.51 -1.27
CA PHE A 57 1.53 -3.72 -0.39
C PHE A 57 0.95 -2.32 -0.34
N VAL A 58 0.68 -1.80 0.85
CA VAL A 58 0.11 -0.46 1.05
C VAL A 58 1.06 0.34 1.92
N TRP A 59 1.61 1.43 1.39
CA TRP A 59 2.46 2.32 2.18
C TRP A 59 1.63 3.40 2.88
N SER A 60 1.63 3.39 4.20
CA SER A 60 1.00 4.43 5.01
C SER A 60 1.89 5.66 5.10
N GLU A 61 1.41 6.79 4.56
CA GLU A 61 2.14 8.07 4.58
C GLU A 61 2.40 8.58 6.01
N SER A 62 1.52 8.27 6.96
CA SER A 62 1.64 8.70 8.34
C SER A 62 2.47 7.76 9.21
N ASN A 63 2.84 6.58 8.69
CA ASN A 63 3.38 5.47 9.48
C ASN A 63 2.52 5.11 10.71
N HIS A 64 1.21 5.36 10.63
CA HIS A 64 0.24 5.08 11.70
C HIS A 64 -0.96 4.27 11.19
N ALA A 65 -0.76 3.48 10.14
CA ALA A 65 -1.79 2.64 9.53
C ALA A 65 -2.97 3.41 8.88
N GLU A 66 -2.87 4.73 8.75
CA GLU A 66 -3.84 5.55 8.03
C GLU A 66 -3.67 5.41 6.52
N LEU A 67 -4.80 5.44 5.82
CA LEU A 67 -4.91 5.27 4.38
C LEU A 67 -5.56 6.49 3.73
N THR A 68 -4.96 6.94 2.63
CA THR A 68 -5.64 7.87 1.72
C THR A 68 -6.76 7.15 0.97
N LYS A 69 -7.71 7.91 0.41
CA LYS A 69 -8.87 7.36 -0.30
C LYS A 69 -8.51 6.36 -1.41
N GLY A 70 -7.47 6.64 -2.20
CA GLY A 70 -7.03 5.74 -3.27
C GLY A 70 -6.56 4.40 -2.71
N CYS A 71 -5.65 4.44 -1.74
CA CYS A 71 -5.12 3.25 -1.08
C CYS A 71 -6.22 2.44 -0.37
N TYR A 72 -7.18 3.11 0.28
CA TYR A 72 -8.32 2.45 0.90
C TYR A 72 -9.15 1.70 -0.15
N MET A 73 -9.55 2.35 -1.24
CA MET A 73 -10.39 1.72 -2.28
C MET A 73 -9.68 0.53 -2.95
N GLU A 74 -8.37 0.65 -3.20
CA GLU A 74 -7.56 -0.44 -3.77
C GLU A 74 -7.44 -1.63 -2.81
N LEU A 75 -7.24 -1.34 -1.52
CA LEU A 75 -7.17 -2.37 -0.48
C LEU A 75 -8.53 -3.02 -0.23
N ASP A 76 -9.61 -2.25 -0.13
CA ASP A 76 -10.97 -2.74 0.04
C ASP A 76 -11.35 -3.72 -1.08
N ALA A 77 -11.09 -3.34 -2.34
CA ALA A 77 -11.30 -4.20 -3.49
C ALA A 77 -10.44 -5.48 -3.45
N PHE A 78 -9.23 -5.43 -2.88
CA PHE A 78 -8.38 -6.60 -2.68
C PHE A 78 -8.93 -7.56 -1.61
N VAL A 79 -9.45 -7.03 -0.50
CA VAL A 79 -9.81 -7.84 0.68
C VAL A 79 -11.24 -8.38 0.67
N THR A 80 -12.08 -8.00 -0.31
CA THR A 80 -13.43 -8.54 -0.46
C THR A 80 -13.44 -10.07 -0.63
N GLY A 81 -13.61 -10.84 0.45
CA GLY A 81 -13.88 -12.28 0.39
C GLY A 81 -13.51 -13.11 1.63
N ASP A 82 -12.40 -12.79 2.30
CA ASP A 82 -11.98 -13.31 3.61
C ASP A 82 -10.59 -12.69 3.88
N ILE A 83 -10.30 -12.33 5.15
CA ILE A 83 -9.13 -11.52 5.54
C ILE A 83 -7.85 -11.91 4.77
N ALA A 84 -7.33 -10.91 4.06
CA ALA A 84 -6.20 -11.03 3.15
C ALA A 84 -4.94 -11.54 3.85
N VAL A 85 -4.66 -12.84 3.70
CA VAL A 85 -3.39 -13.45 4.10
C VAL A 85 -2.19 -12.69 3.50
N ASN A 86 -2.42 -11.99 2.39
CA ASN A 86 -1.43 -11.40 1.52
C ASN A 86 -1.46 -9.85 1.45
N ALA A 87 -2.19 -9.19 2.35
CA ALA A 87 -2.18 -7.72 2.46
C ALA A 87 -1.14 -7.25 3.49
N ILE A 88 -0.22 -6.38 3.06
CA ILE A 88 0.92 -5.92 3.85
C ILE A 88 0.91 -4.40 3.92
N LEU A 89 0.92 -3.87 5.14
CA LEU A 89 1.18 -2.46 5.43
C LEU A 89 2.70 -2.24 5.46
N ILE A 90 3.14 -1.18 4.77
CA ILE A 90 4.51 -0.69 4.76
C ILE A 90 4.57 0.61 5.55
N GLU A 91 5.54 0.70 6.45
CA GLU A 91 5.91 1.92 7.18
C GLU A 91 7.40 2.20 6.94
N VAL A 92 7.76 3.46 6.71
CA VAL A 92 9.14 3.87 6.43
C VAL A 92 9.60 4.90 7.45
N PHE A 93 10.63 4.55 8.23
CA PHE A 93 11.21 5.37 9.28
C PHE A 93 12.67 5.68 8.93
N GLY A 94 12.91 6.73 8.15
CA GLY A 94 14.24 7.05 7.65
C GLY A 94 14.78 5.92 6.76
N ASP A 95 15.84 5.24 7.21
CA ASP A 95 16.47 4.11 6.50
C ASP A 95 15.85 2.75 6.84
N THR A 96 14.74 2.71 7.55
CA THR A 96 14.12 1.48 8.04
C THR A 96 12.75 1.27 7.40
N ILE A 97 12.49 0.04 6.95
CA ILE A 97 11.18 -0.41 6.47
C ILE A 97 10.57 -1.40 7.47
N GLY A 98 9.34 -1.12 7.89
CA GLY A 98 8.49 -2.01 8.66
C GLY A 98 7.44 -2.65 7.77
N LEU A 99 7.29 -3.98 7.88
CA LEU A 99 6.22 -4.74 7.23
C LEU A 99 5.26 -5.26 8.30
N ARG A 100 3.97 -4.97 8.14
CA ARG A 100 2.92 -5.42 9.04
C ARG A 100 1.83 -6.13 8.23
N LYS A 101 1.39 -7.30 8.67
CA LYS A 101 0.27 -8.00 8.05
C LYS A 101 -1.02 -7.28 8.39
N ILE A 102 -1.78 -6.88 7.38
CA ILE A 102 -3.10 -6.28 7.57
C ILE A 102 -4.09 -7.37 7.98
N VAL A 103 -4.86 -7.10 9.04
CA VAL A 103 -5.85 -8.01 9.61
C VAL A 103 -7.25 -7.50 9.30
N THR A 104 -7.48 -6.20 9.42
CA THR A 104 -8.80 -5.60 9.19
C THR A 104 -8.63 -4.18 8.66
N ILE A 105 -9.62 -3.73 7.89
CA ILE A 105 -9.67 -2.38 7.34
C ILE A 105 -10.92 -1.68 7.87
N HIS A 106 -10.82 -0.38 8.08
CA HIS A 106 -11.88 0.43 8.66
C HIS A 106 -12.02 1.73 7.84
N GLU A 107 -13.23 2.11 7.52
CA GLU A 107 -13.55 3.44 6.99
C GLU A 107 -13.71 4.42 8.16
N HIS A 108 -13.27 5.67 7.97
CA HIS A 108 -13.59 6.73 8.93
C HIS A 108 -15.02 7.23 8.71
N ASP A 109 -15.78 7.40 9.79
CA ASP A 109 -17.14 7.94 9.73
C ASP A 109 -17.18 9.43 9.31
N GLU A 110 -16.10 10.17 9.62
CA GLU A 110 -15.98 11.61 9.32
C GLU A 110 -14.64 11.93 8.63
N PRO A 111 -14.59 13.01 7.82
CA PRO A 111 -13.34 13.45 7.21
C PRO A 111 -12.29 13.81 8.26
N THR A 112 -11.14 13.15 8.21
CA THR A 112 -10.02 13.50 9.10
C THR A 112 -9.34 14.79 8.67
N GLN A 113 -8.66 15.48 9.60
CA GLN A 113 -7.91 16.72 9.32
C GLN A 113 -6.81 16.58 8.26
N TYR A 114 -6.43 15.35 7.91
CA TYR A 114 -5.39 15.01 6.93
C TYR A 114 -5.94 14.30 5.68
N ASN A 115 -7.25 14.31 5.48
CA ASN A 115 -7.93 13.63 4.36
C ASN A 115 -7.67 12.10 4.29
N TYR A 116 -7.35 11.47 5.42
CA TYR A 116 -7.40 10.02 5.55
C TYR A 116 -8.85 9.55 5.46
N TYR A 117 -9.03 8.47 4.72
CA TYR A 117 -10.34 7.89 4.40
C TYR A 117 -10.63 6.66 5.27
N GLY A 118 -9.59 5.95 5.66
CA GLY A 118 -9.69 4.79 6.53
C GLY A 118 -8.36 4.43 7.14
N TRP A 119 -8.34 3.37 7.92
CA TRP A 119 -7.15 2.87 8.62
C TRP A 119 -7.17 1.34 8.69
N VAL A 120 -6.04 0.74 9.07
CA VAL A 120 -5.91 -0.72 9.15
C VAL A 120 -5.45 -1.20 10.52
N GLU A 121 -6.04 -2.29 10.98
CA GLU A 121 -5.46 -3.11 12.04
C GLU A 121 -4.40 -4.03 11.43
N SER A 122 -3.24 -4.13 12.08
CA SER A 122 -2.14 -4.93 11.54
C SER A 122 -1.19 -5.47 12.60
N LEU A 123 -0.61 -6.63 12.30
CA LEU A 123 0.35 -7.33 13.14
C LEU A 123 1.75 -7.20 12.55
N SER A 124 2.73 -6.81 13.37
CA SER A 124 4.12 -6.71 12.93
C SER A 124 4.65 -8.06 12.43
N LEU A 125 5.27 -8.05 11.25
CA LEU A 125 5.96 -9.21 10.70
C LEU A 125 7.47 -9.06 10.85
N ILE A 126 8.03 -8.02 10.21
CA ILE A 126 9.47 -7.81 10.07
C ILE A 126 9.78 -6.32 10.09
N THR A 127 10.96 -5.98 10.62
CA THR A 127 11.60 -4.67 10.45
C THR A 127 12.99 -4.90 9.87
N SER A 128 13.32 -4.18 8.80
CA SER A 128 14.61 -4.29 8.10
C SER A 128 15.13 -2.91 7.72
N LYS A 129 16.43 -2.78 7.49
CA LYS A 129 16.97 -1.61 6.79
C LYS A 129 16.54 -1.64 5.32
N LEU A 130 16.23 -0.47 4.77
CA LEU A 130 16.19 -0.25 3.33
C LEU A 130 17.63 -0.31 2.83
N ASP A 131 17.91 -1.25 1.94
CA ASP A 131 19.23 -1.34 1.33
C ASP A 131 19.55 -0.05 0.57
N THR A 132 20.76 0.45 0.75
CA THR A 132 21.32 1.62 0.06
C THR A 132 21.84 1.28 -1.32
#